data_AF-A0A944BTQ5-F1
#
_entry.id   AF-A0A944BTQ5-F1
#
_cell.length_a   1.000
_cell.length_b   1.000
_cell.length_c   1.000
_cell.angle_alpha   90.00
_cell.angle_beta   90.00
_cell.angle_gamma   90.00
#
_symmetry.space_group_name_H-M   'P 1'
#
loop_
_entity.id
_entity.type
_entity.pdbx_description
1 polymer ?
#
loop_
_entity_poly.entity_id
_entity_poly.type
_entity_poly.pdbx_seq_one_letter_code
_entity_poly.pdbx_strand_id
1 'polypeptide(L)'
;MELLLPKKINSTEKMVLTDARQVTVIGANGSGKTRFCNQMMKLCGDKAFRLCAMRAMFPDTSAEVLPGSISDIFNKLNESTPLLKSLANTEFDKLVHIMLTEEFHDLMSYKAHLLMNEQLEVPKTKLDTTVKMWQEVFPKNKVLRENGKLLFSNEDSTDQYSSLRLSDGEKAVLYYIGAVQYAMPGAVVLVDDPETFIHSSIMTPLWNVIEEIRPDCTFVYNTHNLEFASTRIDNHCVWVKSFDPANMAWDYEVMNSSIHLSESIYLEILGSRKPVLFIEGDDTHSIDGKLYPLIFRDYTVKPLGSCNKVIESVRSFNNLQSFHHLNSWGIVDRDRRDAKEVEYLRAKKILVPDVAEVENILLLEGVIKAVARHRKKNPDEVFMRVKRSVLRMFSSELRQQALQHVRHRVKNDVEKRIDKRFTNIGALEDHMVDLVNEIDPRSIYEGLCRQFHTYLQNGDYASVLRVFNQKSMLPDCNVAGLMGLSDKKSYIQAVLGILKTDGPDAEAIRTAIKSCFGLTNPC
;
A
#
# COMPACT_ATOMS: atom_id res chain seq x y z
N MET A 1 -24.58 -10.08 19.11
CA MET A 1 -23.86 -11.26 19.67
C MET A 1 -22.61 -10.75 20.36
N GLU A 2 -22.21 -11.34 21.49
CA GLU A 2 -20.98 -10.98 22.21
C GLU A 2 -19.82 -11.87 21.75
N LEU A 3 -18.78 -11.28 21.15
CA LEU A 3 -17.58 -11.99 20.72
C LEU A 3 -16.44 -11.72 21.72
N LEU A 4 -16.00 -12.78 22.41
CA LEU A 4 -14.89 -12.74 23.36
C LEU A 4 -13.55 -12.75 22.63
N LEU A 5 -12.72 -11.72 22.87
CA LEU A 5 -11.37 -11.65 22.34
C LEU A 5 -10.37 -12.38 23.24
N PRO A 6 -9.26 -12.91 22.67
CA PRO A 6 -8.13 -13.45 23.42
C PRO A 6 -7.58 -12.48 24.48
N LYS A 7 -6.93 -13.04 25.50
CA LYS A 7 -6.38 -12.29 26.65
C LYS A 7 -5.39 -11.21 26.19
N LYS A 8 -5.58 -9.97 26.64
CA LYS A 8 -4.67 -8.85 26.35
C LYS A 8 -3.51 -8.81 27.35
N ILE A 9 -2.29 -8.49 26.87
CA ILE A 9 -1.12 -8.29 27.74
C ILE A 9 -1.42 -7.19 28.75
N ASN A 10 -1.06 -7.43 30.01
CA ASN A 10 -1.26 -6.50 31.14
C ASN A 10 -2.72 -6.09 31.43
N SER A 11 -3.71 -6.83 30.92
CA SER A 11 -5.12 -6.64 31.27
C SER A 11 -5.70 -7.91 31.91
N THR A 12 -6.45 -7.72 33.00
CA THR A 12 -7.26 -8.75 33.64
C THR A 12 -8.71 -8.78 33.14
N GLU A 13 -9.13 -7.74 32.42
CA GLU A 13 -10.50 -7.64 31.90
C GLU A 13 -10.63 -8.41 30.58
N LYS A 14 -11.75 -9.15 30.46
CA LYS A 14 -12.11 -9.82 29.21
C LYS A 14 -12.66 -8.78 28.25
N MET A 15 -12.01 -8.64 27.09
CA MET A 15 -12.50 -7.75 26.05
C MET A 15 -13.58 -8.44 25.23
N VAL A 16 -14.74 -7.80 25.12
CA VAL A 16 -15.91 -8.32 24.39
C VAL A 16 -16.28 -7.31 23.31
N LEU A 17 -16.44 -7.78 22.09
CA LEU A 17 -17.05 -7.00 21.01
C LEU A 17 -18.56 -7.27 21.01
N THR A 18 -19.34 -6.22 21.22
CA THR A 18 -20.81 -6.26 21.14
C THR A 18 -21.26 -5.83 19.75
N ASP A 19 -22.26 -6.53 19.20
CA ASP A 19 -22.89 -6.23 17.91
C ASP A 19 -21.93 -6.19 16.70
N ALA A 20 -20.79 -6.86 16.82
CA ALA A 20 -19.85 -7.02 15.73
C ALA A 20 -20.35 -8.09 14.73
N ARG A 21 -20.83 -7.64 13.57
CA ARG A 21 -21.12 -8.54 12.44
C ARG A 21 -19.86 -8.88 11.65
N GLN A 22 -18.97 -7.92 11.49
CA GLN A 22 -17.69 -8.07 10.79
C GLN A 22 -16.55 -7.73 11.73
N VAL A 23 -15.55 -8.61 11.79
CA VAL A 23 -14.30 -8.38 12.51
C VAL A 23 -13.14 -8.68 11.57
N THR A 24 -12.17 -7.80 11.48
CA THR A 24 -10.96 -8.04 10.67
C THR A 24 -9.74 -7.99 11.55
N VAL A 25 -8.99 -9.09 11.57
CA VAL A 25 -7.76 -9.24 12.33
C VAL A 25 -6.59 -8.93 11.42
N ILE A 26 -5.85 -7.87 11.75
CA ILE A 26 -4.67 -7.39 11.00
C ILE A 26 -3.44 -7.34 11.92
N GLY A 27 -2.25 -7.22 11.34
CA GLY A 27 -1.00 -7.26 12.10
C GLY A 27 0.19 -7.70 11.25
N ALA A 28 1.40 -7.38 11.70
CA ALA A 28 2.62 -7.71 10.97
C ALA A 28 2.86 -9.23 10.89
N ASN A 29 3.74 -9.67 9.98
CA ASN A 29 4.21 -11.05 9.96
C ASN A 29 4.89 -11.41 11.28
N GLY A 30 4.50 -12.53 11.89
CA GLY A 30 5.03 -12.97 13.19
C GLY A 30 4.39 -12.34 14.43
N SER A 31 3.43 -11.41 14.29
CA SER A 31 2.67 -10.83 15.42
C SER A 31 1.80 -11.83 16.18
N GLY A 32 1.55 -13.01 15.62
CA GLY A 32 0.73 -14.06 16.24
C GLY A 32 -0.74 -14.08 15.82
N LYS A 33 -1.13 -13.42 14.71
CA LYS A 33 -2.51 -13.40 14.17
C LYS A 33 -3.17 -14.77 14.08
N THR A 34 -2.53 -15.75 13.43
CA THR A 34 -3.09 -17.09 13.27
C THR A 34 -3.37 -17.74 14.64
N ARG A 35 -2.49 -17.53 15.62
CA ARG A 35 -2.69 -18.03 16.99
C ARG A 35 -3.82 -17.27 17.70
N PHE A 36 -3.93 -15.97 17.49
CA PHE A 36 -5.02 -15.14 17.99
C PHE A 36 -6.37 -15.65 17.47
N CYS A 37 -6.50 -15.84 16.17
CA CYS A 37 -7.72 -16.36 15.53
C CYS A 37 -8.04 -17.78 16.01
N ASN A 38 -7.06 -18.67 16.09
CA ASN A 38 -7.27 -20.02 16.63
C ASN A 38 -7.74 -19.99 18.09
N GLN A 39 -7.19 -19.10 18.92
CA GLN A 39 -7.63 -18.96 20.32
C GLN A 39 -9.05 -18.40 20.42
N MET A 40 -9.39 -17.42 19.59
CA MET A 40 -10.74 -16.88 19.48
C MET A 40 -11.74 -17.95 19.04
N MET A 41 -11.38 -18.82 18.10
CA MET A 41 -12.20 -19.98 17.72
C MET A 41 -12.44 -20.94 18.89
N LYS A 42 -11.41 -21.23 19.69
CA LYS A 42 -11.57 -22.04 20.92
C LYS A 42 -12.52 -21.41 21.93
N LEU A 43 -12.50 -20.08 22.06
CA LEU A 43 -13.42 -19.35 22.94
C LEU A 43 -14.87 -19.40 22.44
N CYS A 44 -15.09 -19.57 21.14
CA CYS A 44 -16.42 -19.67 20.53
C CYS A 44 -17.03 -21.08 20.67
N GLY A 45 -16.22 -22.11 20.97
CA GLY A 45 -16.68 -23.49 21.16
C GLY A 45 -17.47 -24.03 19.96
N ASP A 46 -18.66 -24.57 20.20
CA ASP A 46 -19.50 -25.22 19.18
C ASP A 46 -20.06 -24.26 18.13
N LYS A 47 -19.90 -22.94 18.30
CA LYS A 47 -20.29 -21.93 17.30
C LYS A 47 -19.18 -21.60 16.32
N ALA A 48 -17.99 -22.19 16.49
CA ALA A 48 -16.83 -21.90 15.67
C ALA A 48 -16.92 -22.63 14.33
N PHE A 49 -16.91 -21.88 13.21
CA PHE A 49 -16.83 -22.43 11.86
C PHE A 49 -15.63 -21.83 11.11
N ARG A 50 -14.87 -22.64 10.36
CA ARG A 50 -13.64 -22.19 9.69
C ARG A 50 -13.73 -22.39 8.18
N LEU A 51 -13.38 -21.35 7.43
CA LEU A 51 -13.24 -21.35 5.98
C LEU A 51 -11.79 -21.04 5.62
N CYS A 52 -11.17 -21.89 4.79
CA CYS A 52 -9.80 -21.70 4.34
C CYS A 52 -9.61 -22.31 2.94
N ALA A 53 -9.35 -21.46 1.94
CA ALA A 53 -9.13 -21.93 0.57
C ALA A 53 -7.93 -22.89 0.45
N MET A 54 -6.88 -22.73 1.28
CA MET A 54 -5.76 -23.66 1.27
C MET A 54 -6.17 -25.09 1.69
N ARG A 55 -7.06 -25.24 2.67
CA ARG A 55 -7.62 -26.55 3.08
C ARG A 55 -8.60 -27.11 2.04
N ALA A 56 -9.28 -26.21 1.33
CA ALA A 56 -10.17 -26.57 0.24
C ALA A 56 -9.40 -27.18 -0.94
N MET A 57 -8.23 -26.64 -1.29
CA MET A 57 -7.47 -27.08 -2.46
C MET A 57 -6.46 -28.19 -2.16
N PHE A 58 -5.87 -28.20 -0.96
CA PHE A 58 -4.80 -29.13 -0.62
C PHE A 58 -5.22 -30.09 0.50
N PRO A 59 -4.94 -31.39 0.36
CA PRO A 59 -5.22 -32.35 1.41
C PRO A 59 -4.35 -32.07 2.63
N ASP A 60 -4.99 -31.89 3.79
CA ASP A 60 -4.30 -31.74 5.08
C ASP A 60 -4.72 -32.88 6.01
N THR A 61 -3.86 -33.89 6.13
CA THR A 61 -4.07 -35.05 7.01
C THR A 61 -3.77 -34.75 8.47
N SER A 62 -3.22 -33.58 8.79
CA SER A 62 -2.79 -33.19 10.13
C SER A 62 -3.76 -32.21 10.82
N ALA A 63 -4.75 -31.69 10.10
CA ALA A 63 -5.72 -30.76 10.64
C ALA A 63 -6.69 -31.44 11.62
N GLU A 64 -6.85 -30.82 12.79
CA GLU A 64 -7.90 -31.17 13.75
C GLU A 64 -9.28 -30.93 13.12
N VAL A 65 -10.14 -31.96 13.15
CA VAL A 65 -11.51 -31.88 12.63
C VAL A 65 -12.40 -31.20 13.66
N LEU A 66 -12.80 -29.96 13.37
CA LEU A 66 -13.71 -29.21 14.23
C LEU A 66 -15.14 -29.78 14.14
N PRO A 67 -15.87 -29.90 15.26
CA PRO A 67 -17.28 -30.25 15.24
C PRO A 67 -18.08 -29.32 14.32
N GLY A 68 -18.93 -29.88 13.46
CA GLY A 68 -19.73 -29.10 12.50
C GLY A 68 -18.96 -28.54 11.31
N SER A 69 -17.64 -28.82 11.19
CA SER A 69 -16.89 -28.50 9.97
C SER A 69 -17.31 -29.37 8.79
N ILE A 70 -16.96 -28.96 7.57
CA ILE A 70 -17.20 -29.75 6.35
C ILE A 70 -16.62 -31.16 6.47
N SER A 71 -15.43 -31.30 7.07
CA SER A 71 -14.80 -32.59 7.30
C SER A 71 -15.58 -33.47 8.29
N ASP A 72 -16.13 -32.89 9.38
CA ASP A 72 -16.97 -33.61 10.34
C ASP A 72 -18.30 -34.07 9.71
N ILE A 73 -18.96 -33.18 8.97
CA ILE A 73 -20.21 -33.46 8.26
C ILE A 73 -20.00 -34.59 7.24
N PHE A 74 -18.93 -34.53 6.46
CA PHE A 74 -18.57 -35.57 5.50
C PHE A 74 -18.33 -36.93 6.16
N ASN A 75 -17.59 -36.96 7.28
CA ASN A 75 -17.31 -38.21 7.98
C ASN A 75 -18.60 -38.86 8.51
N LYS A 76 -19.51 -38.08 9.11
CA LYS A 76 -20.82 -38.56 9.57
C LYS A 76 -21.69 -39.09 8.43
N LEU A 77 -21.70 -38.40 7.29
CA LEU A 77 -22.44 -38.84 6.10
C LEU A 77 -21.88 -40.17 5.55
N ASN A 78 -20.55 -40.29 5.46
CA ASN A 78 -19.88 -41.51 5.01
C ASN A 78 -20.10 -42.71 5.95
N GLU A 79 -20.19 -42.48 7.26
CA GLU A 79 -20.51 -43.53 8.23
C GLU A 79 -21.97 -43.99 8.12
N SER A 80 -22.89 -43.06 7.90
CA SER A 80 -24.33 -43.35 7.80
C SER A 80 -24.77 -43.97 6.47
N THR A 81 -24.00 -43.81 5.38
CA THR A 81 -24.38 -44.24 4.03
C THR A 81 -23.41 -45.31 3.48
N PRO A 82 -23.62 -46.61 3.79
CA PRO A 82 -22.68 -47.67 3.40
C PRO A 82 -22.56 -47.89 1.88
N LEU A 83 -23.55 -47.44 1.10
CA LEU A 83 -23.59 -47.62 -0.36
C LEU A 83 -22.75 -46.59 -1.16
N LEU A 84 -22.37 -45.46 -0.56
CA LEU A 84 -21.74 -44.32 -1.24
C LEU A 84 -20.45 -43.88 -0.53
N LYS A 85 -19.61 -44.82 -0.09
CA LYS A 85 -18.30 -44.47 0.50
C LYS A 85 -17.43 -43.76 -0.55
N SER A 86 -17.26 -42.45 -0.40
CA SER A 86 -16.45 -41.62 -1.29
C SER A 86 -15.06 -41.38 -0.71
N LEU A 87 -14.04 -41.48 -1.56
CA LEU A 87 -12.66 -41.08 -1.24
C LEU A 87 -12.49 -39.60 -1.65
N ALA A 88 -12.76 -38.69 -0.72
CA ALA A 88 -12.54 -37.26 -0.91
C ALA A 88 -11.31 -36.81 -0.11
N ASN A 89 -10.28 -36.32 -0.82
CA ASN A 89 -8.99 -35.99 -0.22
C ASN A 89 -8.92 -34.54 0.27
N THR A 90 -9.66 -33.63 -0.37
CA THR A 90 -9.67 -32.20 -0.04
C THR A 90 -11.00 -31.78 0.60
N GLU A 91 -11.04 -30.65 1.32
CA GLU A 91 -12.33 -30.15 1.82
C GLU A 91 -13.29 -29.73 0.71
N PHE A 92 -12.77 -29.30 -0.45
CA PHE A 92 -13.60 -28.99 -1.60
C PHE A 92 -14.32 -30.24 -2.14
N ASP A 93 -13.59 -31.34 -2.31
CA ASP A 93 -14.18 -32.61 -2.78
C ASP A 93 -15.24 -33.12 -1.79
N LYS A 94 -14.96 -33.01 -0.49
CA LYS A 94 -15.91 -33.35 0.58
C LYS A 94 -17.17 -32.50 0.48
N LEU A 95 -17.04 -31.19 0.33
CA LEU A 95 -18.16 -30.26 0.19
C LEU A 95 -19.03 -30.59 -1.03
N VAL A 96 -18.42 -30.81 -2.19
CA VAL A 96 -19.14 -31.19 -3.42
C VAL A 96 -19.89 -32.50 -3.21
N HIS A 97 -19.26 -33.48 -2.57
CA HIS A 97 -19.91 -34.76 -2.26
C HIS A 97 -21.10 -34.60 -1.30
N ILE A 98 -20.98 -33.77 -0.26
CA ILE A 98 -22.09 -33.47 0.67
C ILE A 98 -23.25 -32.86 -0.11
N MET A 99 -23.01 -31.81 -0.90
CA MET A 99 -24.07 -31.12 -1.66
C MET A 99 -24.79 -32.05 -2.64
N LEU A 100 -24.04 -32.89 -3.37
CA LEU A 100 -24.62 -33.84 -4.32
C LEU A 100 -25.41 -34.95 -3.61
N THR A 101 -24.96 -35.40 -2.44
CA THR A 101 -25.66 -36.41 -1.65
C THR A 101 -26.96 -35.86 -1.04
N GLU A 102 -26.94 -34.62 -0.52
CA GLU A 102 -28.14 -33.92 -0.06
C GLU A 102 -29.14 -33.72 -1.22
N GLU A 103 -28.68 -33.24 -2.38
CA GLU A 103 -29.54 -33.08 -3.57
C GLU A 103 -30.15 -34.41 -4.00
N PHE A 104 -29.38 -35.49 -4.03
CA PHE A 104 -29.90 -36.81 -4.37
C PHE A 104 -30.97 -37.27 -3.36
N HIS A 105 -30.75 -37.06 -2.06
CA HIS A 105 -31.71 -37.44 -1.03
C HIS A 105 -33.03 -36.66 -1.18
N ASP A 106 -32.96 -35.35 -1.38
CA ASP A 106 -34.12 -34.48 -1.57
C ASP A 106 -34.91 -34.86 -2.82
N LEU A 107 -34.22 -35.15 -3.94
CA LEU A 107 -34.86 -35.58 -5.18
C LEU A 107 -35.50 -36.97 -5.05
N MET A 108 -34.86 -37.90 -4.33
CA MET A 108 -35.43 -39.23 -4.06
C MET A 108 -36.66 -39.16 -3.18
N SER A 109 -36.63 -38.32 -2.14
CA SER A 109 -37.78 -38.04 -1.28
C SER A 109 -38.93 -37.44 -2.10
N TYR A 110 -38.64 -36.39 -2.88
CA TYR A 110 -39.61 -35.76 -3.78
C TYR A 110 -40.24 -36.77 -4.75
N LYS A 111 -39.43 -37.64 -5.36
CA LYS A 111 -39.94 -38.71 -6.24
C LYS A 111 -40.84 -39.70 -5.50
N ALA A 112 -40.52 -40.07 -4.26
CA ALA A 112 -41.33 -40.97 -3.46
C ALA A 112 -42.72 -40.37 -3.17
N HIS A 113 -42.79 -39.09 -2.81
CA HIS A 113 -44.06 -38.38 -2.61
C HIS A 113 -44.88 -38.22 -3.89
N LEU A 114 -44.24 -37.94 -5.03
CA LEU A 114 -44.92 -37.93 -6.34
C LEU A 114 -45.56 -39.28 -6.67
N LEU A 115 -44.90 -40.39 -6.34
CA LEU A 115 -45.46 -41.75 -6.51
C LEU A 115 -46.68 -42.00 -5.60
N MET A 116 -46.82 -41.25 -4.50
CA MET A 116 -47.98 -41.26 -3.62
C MET A 116 -49.09 -40.28 -4.08
N ASN A 117 -48.97 -39.66 -5.25
CA ASN A 117 -49.87 -38.63 -5.80
C ASN A 117 -49.96 -37.35 -4.96
N GLU A 118 -48.93 -37.04 -4.17
CA GLU A 118 -48.83 -35.77 -3.48
C GLU A 118 -48.24 -34.70 -4.41
N GLN A 119 -48.91 -33.56 -4.54
CA GLN A 119 -48.38 -32.41 -5.28
C GLN A 119 -47.47 -31.59 -4.36
N LEU A 120 -46.16 -31.64 -4.64
CA LEU A 120 -45.14 -30.86 -3.96
C LEU A 120 -44.41 -29.97 -4.97
N GLU A 121 -43.87 -28.86 -4.48
CA GLU A 121 -42.91 -28.07 -5.26
C GLU A 121 -41.56 -28.80 -5.33
N VAL A 122 -40.80 -28.55 -6.39
CA VAL A 122 -39.45 -29.08 -6.53
C VAL A 122 -38.59 -28.56 -5.38
N PRO A 123 -37.88 -29.43 -4.64
CA PRO A 123 -37.08 -29.01 -3.50
C PRO A 123 -35.97 -28.05 -3.95
N LYS A 124 -35.79 -26.96 -3.21
CA LYS A 124 -34.65 -26.05 -3.37
C LYS A 124 -33.54 -26.49 -2.45
N THR A 125 -32.42 -26.88 -3.04
CA THR A 125 -31.26 -27.42 -2.33
C THR A 125 -30.22 -26.34 -2.04
N LYS A 126 -29.28 -26.63 -1.15
CA LYS A 126 -28.10 -25.77 -0.95
C LYS A 126 -27.28 -25.66 -2.23
N LEU A 127 -27.24 -26.70 -3.06
CA LEU A 127 -26.55 -26.66 -4.34
C LEU A 127 -27.18 -25.63 -5.30
N ASP A 128 -28.51 -25.50 -5.32
CA ASP A 128 -29.20 -24.47 -6.10
C ASP A 128 -28.76 -23.06 -5.68
N THR A 129 -28.71 -22.83 -4.37
CA THR A 129 -28.25 -21.57 -3.80
C THR A 129 -26.78 -21.32 -4.14
N THR A 130 -25.91 -22.32 -3.98
CA THR A 130 -24.48 -22.22 -4.33
C THR A 130 -24.28 -21.85 -5.79
N VAL A 131 -24.97 -22.54 -6.71
CA VAL A 131 -24.85 -22.28 -8.15
C VAL A 131 -25.33 -20.88 -8.49
N LYS A 132 -26.50 -20.48 -7.99
CA LYS A 132 -27.05 -19.15 -8.24
C LYS A 132 -26.06 -18.06 -7.80
N MET A 133 -25.57 -18.14 -6.58
CA MET A 133 -24.67 -17.15 -5.99
C MET A 133 -23.29 -17.15 -6.67
N TRP A 134 -22.80 -18.32 -7.08
CA TRP A 134 -21.57 -18.42 -7.86
C TRP A 134 -21.69 -17.73 -9.23
N GLN A 135 -22.85 -17.86 -9.90
CA GLN A 135 -23.11 -17.17 -11.16
C GLN A 135 -23.29 -15.65 -11.00
N GLU A 136 -23.70 -15.16 -9.82
CA GLU A 136 -23.69 -13.71 -9.55
C GLU A 136 -22.26 -13.15 -9.49
N VAL A 137 -21.29 -13.95 -9.02
CA VAL A 137 -19.86 -13.59 -9.03
C VAL A 137 -19.24 -13.76 -10.43
N PHE A 138 -19.66 -14.79 -11.18
CA PHE A 138 -19.19 -15.09 -12.54
C PHE A 138 -20.35 -15.12 -13.56
N PRO A 139 -20.89 -13.95 -13.97
CA PRO A 139 -22.13 -13.87 -14.76
C PRO A 139 -22.05 -14.51 -16.15
N LYS A 140 -20.84 -14.66 -16.71
CA LYS A 140 -20.61 -15.29 -18.01
C LYS A 140 -20.52 -16.82 -17.95
N ASN A 141 -20.48 -17.39 -16.76
CA ASN A 141 -20.32 -18.83 -16.57
C ASN A 141 -21.68 -19.49 -16.28
N LYS A 142 -21.87 -20.70 -16.82
CA LYS A 142 -23.04 -21.54 -16.58
C LYS A 142 -22.63 -22.83 -15.91
N VAL A 143 -23.44 -23.27 -14.95
CA VAL A 143 -23.27 -24.54 -14.25
C VAL A 143 -24.39 -25.48 -14.66
N LEU A 144 -24.03 -26.67 -15.11
CA LEU A 144 -24.92 -27.74 -15.53
C LEU A 144 -24.72 -28.95 -14.62
N ARG A 145 -25.81 -29.67 -14.34
CA ARG A 145 -25.81 -30.88 -13.54
C ARG A 145 -26.06 -32.06 -14.45
N GLU A 146 -25.07 -32.93 -14.60
CA GLU A 146 -25.20 -34.09 -15.47
C GLU A 146 -24.50 -35.31 -14.87
N ASN A 147 -25.21 -36.45 -14.82
CA ASN A 147 -24.67 -37.74 -14.37
C ASN A 147 -23.97 -37.71 -13.00
N GLY A 148 -24.51 -36.97 -12.04
CA GLY A 148 -23.93 -36.84 -10.68
C GLY A 148 -22.65 -36.00 -10.64
N LYS A 149 -22.41 -35.15 -11.64
CA LYS A 149 -21.27 -34.23 -11.71
C LYS A 149 -21.72 -32.81 -12.03
N LEU A 150 -20.91 -31.85 -11.59
CA LEU A 150 -21.02 -30.45 -11.98
C LEU A 150 -20.17 -30.21 -13.23
N LEU A 151 -20.82 -29.75 -14.29
CA LEU A 151 -20.20 -29.31 -15.53
C LEU A 151 -20.30 -27.79 -15.62
N PHE A 152 -19.28 -27.17 -16.18
CA PHE A 152 -19.17 -25.72 -16.32
C PHE A 152 -18.98 -25.37 -17.79
N SER A 153 -19.57 -24.26 -18.22
CA SER A 153 -19.36 -23.69 -19.55
C SER A 153 -19.31 -22.17 -19.47
N ASN A 154 -18.67 -21.55 -20.44
CA ASN A 154 -18.66 -20.09 -20.63
C ASN A 154 -19.59 -19.74 -21.80
N GLU A 155 -20.28 -18.61 -21.76
CA GLU A 155 -21.18 -18.18 -22.84
C GLU A 155 -20.50 -18.09 -24.22
N ASP A 156 -19.19 -17.82 -24.24
CA ASP A 156 -18.40 -17.72 -25.47
C ASP A 156 -17.88 -19.09 -25.99
N SER A 157 -18.11 -20.19 -25.28
CA SER A 157 -17.61 -21.53 -25.64
C SER A 157 -18.67 -22.62 -25.47
N THR A 158 -18.87 -23.45 -26.49
CA THR A 158 -19.72 -24.66 -26.39
C THR A 158 -19.08 -25.80 -25.59
N ASP A 159 -17.80 -25.66 -25.21
CA ASP A 159 -17.07 -26.69 -24.49
C ASP A 159 -17.50 -26.74 -23.01
N GLN A 160 -18.04 -27.89 -22.62
CA GLN A 160 -18.34 -28.19 -21.23
C GLN A 160 -17.12 -28.84 -20.57
N TYR A 161 -16.76 -28.36 -19.38
CA TYR A 161 -15.65 -28.92 -18.61
C TYR A 161 -16.06 -29.30 -17.20
N SER A 162 -15.43 -30.36 -16.68
CA SER A 162 -15.65 -30.87 -15.32
C SER A 162 -15.12 -29.89 -14.27
N SER A 163 -15.67 -29.95 -13.05
CA SER A 163 -15.15 -29.26 -11.85
C SER A 163 -13.64 -29.39 -11.64
N LEU A 164 -13.02 -30.48 -12.13
CA LEU A 164 -11.58 -30.70 -12.10
C LEU A 164 -10.77 -29.67 -12.92
N ARG A 165 -11.37 -29.09 -13.97
CA ARG A 165 -10.74 -28.10 -14.87
C ARG A 165 -11.00 -26.64 -14.48
N LEU A 166 -11.78 -26.40 -13.42
CA LEU A 166 -11.91 -25.05 -12.85
C LEU A 166 -10.54 -24.54 -12.39
N SER A 167 -10.33 -23.24 -12.54
CA SER A 167 -9.19 -22.57 -11.92
C SER A 167 -9.28 -22.64 -10.39
N ASP A 168 -8.15 -22.51 -9.71
CA ASP A 168 -8.13 -22.52 -8.24
C ASP A 168 -8.99 -21.38 -7.65
N GLY A 169 -9.07 -20.24 -8.35
CA GLY A 169 -9.93 -19.12 -7.97
C GLY A 169 -11.43 -19.46 -8.06
N GLU A 170 -11.87 -20.08 -9.16
CA GLU A 170 -13.28 -20.49 -9.31
C GLU A 170 -13.68 -21.55 -8.30
N LYS A 171 -12.79 -22.53 -8.02
CA LYS A 171 -13.00 -23.52 -6.96
C LYS A 171 -13.07 -22.86 -5.59
N ALA A 172 -12.23 -21.87 -5.30
CA ALA A 172 -12.23 -21.15 -4.03
C ALA A 172 -13.54 -20.40 -3.82
N VAL A 173 -14.05 -19.70 -4.84
CA VAL A 173 -15.36 -19.04 -4.80
C VAL A 173 -16.48 -20.04 -4.53
N LEU A 174 -16.50 -21.16 -5.26
CA LEU A 174 -17.51 -22.20 -5.08
C LEU A 174 -17.44 -22.82 -3.68
N TYR A 175 -16.23 -23.05 -3.17
CA TYR A 175 -15.99 -23.53 -1.82
C TYR A 175 -16.55 -22.57 -0.77
N TYR A 176 -16.21 -21.28 -0.83
CA TYR A 176 -16.65 -20.32 0.18
C TYR A 176 -18.16 -20.18 0.23
N ILE A 177 -18.81 -20.04 -0.94
CA ILE A 177 -20.28 -19.93 -1.06
C ILE A 177 -20.98 -21.22 -0.61
N GLY A 178 -20.44 -22.39 -0.98
CA GLY A 178 -21.02 -23.67 -0.61
C GLY A 178 -20.84 -23.98 0.87
N ALA A 179 -19.63 -23.84 1.40
CA ALA A 179 -19.29 -24.24 2.76
C ALA A 179 -19.98 -23.38 3.82
N VAL A 180 -20.14 -22.07 3.60
CA VAL A 180 -20.78 -21.17 4.58
C VAL A 180 -22.24 -21.55 4.88
N GLN A 181 -22.93 -22.19 3.93
CA GLN A 181 -24.30 -22.65 4.12
C GLN A 181 -24.41 -23.80 5.13
N TYR A 182 -23.30 -24.47 5.44
CA TYR A 182 -23.23 -25.54 6.45
C TYR A 182 -22.80 -25.05 7.83
N ALA A 183 -22.48 -23.77 7.99
CA ALA A 183 -22.21 -23.22 9.32
C ALA A 183 -23.48 -23.32 10.19
N MET A 184 -23.32 -23.60 11.48
CA MET A 184 -24.42 -23.65 12.43
C MET A 184 -25.13 -22.27 12.57
N PRO A 185 -26.40 -22.21 13.00
CA PRO A 185 -27.09 -20.93 13.23
C PRO A 185 -26.34 -20.04 14.23
N GLY A 186 -26.12 -18.77 13.88
CA GLY A 186 -25.38 -17.83 14.72
C GLY A 186 -23.90 -18.18 14.89
N ALA A 187 -23.27 -18.79 13.87
CA ALA A 187 -21.87 -19.15 13.89
C ALA A 187 -20.94 -17.94 13.90
N VAL A 188 -19.74 -18.15 14.44
CA VAL A 188 -18.58 -17.28 14.22
C VAL A 188 -17.74 -17.92 13.13
N VAL A 189 -17.81 -17.34 11.94
CA VAL A 189 -17.14 -17.84 10.73
C VAL A 189 -15.76 -17.18 10.61
N LEU A 190 -14.71 -17.93 10.95
CA LEU A 190 -13.32 -17.51 10.70
C LEU A 190 -12.95 -17.81 9.25
N VAL A 191 -12.55 -16.77 8.54
CA VAL A 191 -12.03 -16.84 7.18
C VAL A 191 -10.54 -16.57 7.20
N ASP A 192 -9.73 -17.56 6.84
CA ASP A 192 -8.29 -17.38 6.69
C ASP A 192 -7.92 -16.98 5.27
N ASP A 193 -7.16 -15.89 5.18
CA ASP A 193 -6.63 -15.31 3.94
C ASP A 193 -7.73 -15.23 2.86
N PRO A 194 -8.79 -14.42 3.10
CA PRO A 194 -9.93 -14.26 2.19
C PRO A 194 -9.52 -13.93 0.75
N GLU A 195 -8.32 -13.37 0.58
CA GLU A 195 -7.72 -13.01 -0.68
C GLU A 195 -7.10 -14.16 -1.50
N THR A 196 -6.87 -15.34 -0.89
CA THR A 196 -6.14 -16.44 -1.52
C THR A 196 -6.89 -16.97 -2.74
N PHE A 197 -6.20 -16.99 -3.90
CA PHE A 197 -6.73 -17.37 -5.23
C PHE A 197 -7.81 -16.45 -5.82
N ILE A 198 -8.18 -15.36 -5.12
CA ILE A 198 -9.26 -14.47 -5.54
C ILE A 198 -8.66 -13.18 -6.14
N HIS A 199 -9.07 -12.84 -7.36
CA HIS A 199 -8.67 -11.59 -8.00
C HIS A 199 -9.34 -10.39 -7.29
N SER A 200 -8.64 -9.26 -7.19
CA SER A 200 -9.11 -8.06 -6.46
C SER A 200 -10.48 -7.56 -6.94
N SER A 201 -10.78 -7.68 -8.24
CA SER A 201 -12.05 -7.23 -8.84
C SER A 201 -13.28 -8.01 -8.36
N ILE A 202 -13.12 -9.26 -7.93
CA ILE A 202 -14.23 -10.12 -7.47
C ILE A 202 -14.28 -10.28 -5.95
N MET A 203 -13.24 -9.80 -5.24
CA MET A 203 -13.13 -9.91 -3.78
C MET A 203 -14.34 -9.31 -3.05
N THR A 204 -14.64 -8.04 -3.35
CA THR A 204 -15.73 -7.32 -2.69
C THR A 204 -17.10 -7.92 -3.02
N PRO A 205 -17.45 -8.17 -4.31
CA PRO A 205 -18.68 -8.87 -4.65
C PRO A 205 -18.85 -10.23 -3.95
N LEU A 206 -17.80 -11.05 -3.93
CA LEU A 206 -17.81 -12.38 -3.33
C LEU A 206 -18.20 -12.34 -1.84
N TRP A 207 -17.48 -11.53 -1.07
CA TRP A 207 -17.69 -11.50 0.38
C TRP A 207 -19.03 -10.84 0.75
N ASN A 208 -19.50 -9.88 -0.05
CA ASN A 208 -20.84 -9.31 0.13
C ASN A 208 -21.92 -10.39 -0.05
N VAL A 209 -21.82 -11.21 -1.10
CA VAL A 209 -22.76 -12.32 -1.36
C VAL A 209 -22.73 -13.35 -0.22
N ILE A 210 -21.53 -13.74 0.24
CA ILE A 210 -21.38 -14.71 1.34
C ILE A 210 -22.01 -14.20 2.63
N GLU A 211 -21.79 -12.93 2.97
CA GLU A 211 -22.36 -12.29 4.15
C GLU A 211 -23.88 -12.12 4.07
N GLU A 212 -24.43 -11.97 2.85
CA GLU A 212 -25.87 -11.89 2.60
C GLU A 212 -26.56 -13.26 2.72
N ILE A 213 -25.88 -14.36 2.35
CA ILE A 213 -26.40 -15.73 2.53
C ILE A 213 -26.60 -16.05 4.02
N ARG A 214 -25.74 -15.51 4.91
CA ARG A 214 -25.75 -15.77 6.35
C ARG A 214 -25.74 -14.49 7.19
N PRO A 215 -26.85 -13.73 7.22
CA PRO A 215 -26.94 -12.50 8.00
C PRO A 215 -26.95 -12.76 9.52
N ASP A 216 -27.22 -14.00 9.94
CA ASP A 216 -27.19 -14.44 11.34
C ASP A 216 -25.78 -14.69 11.88
N CYS A 217 -24.77 -14.85 11.01
CA CYS A 217 -23.40 -15.16 11.40
C CYS A 217 -22.55 -13.91 11.64
N THR A 218 -21.54 -14.04 12.50
CA THR A 218 -20.44 -13.09 12.62
C THR A 218 -19.25 -13.58 11.79
N PHE A 219 -18.73 -12.72 10.91
CA PHE A 219 -17.56 -13.04 10.08
C PHE A 219 -16.30 -12.45 10.69
N VAL A 220 -15.28 -13.29 10.87
CA VAL A 220 -13.96 -12.88 11.31
C VAL A 220 -12.93 -13.15 10.22
N TYR A 221 -12.36 -12.10 9.65
CA TYR A 221 -11.39 -12.17 8.58
C TYR A 221 -9.98 -12.10 9.14
N ASN A 222 -9.18 -13.14 8.93
CA ASN A 222 -7.75 -13.13 9.15
C ASN A 222 -7.07 -12.83 7.82
N THR A 223 -6.62 -11.59 7.63
CA THR A 223 -6.09 -11.13 6.33
C THR A 223 -4.76 -10.41 6.51
N HIS A 224 -3.92 -10.49 5.49
CA HIS A 224 -2.75 -9.63 5.34
C HIS A 224 -3.03 -8.46 4.38
N ASN A 225 -4.17 -8.50 3.68
CA ASN A 225 -4.60 -7.48 2.74
C ASN A 225 -5.38 -6.35 3.42
N LEU A 226 -4.73 -5.20 3.58
CA LEU A 226 -5.34 -4.00 4.17
C LEU A 226 -6.34 -3.31 3.25
N GLU A 227 -6.22 -3.49 1.94
CA GLU A 227 -7.22 -3.01 0.97
C GLU A 227 -8.53 -3.79 1.16
N PHE A 228 -8.46 -5.09 1.41
CA PHE A 228 -9.64 -5.87 1.77
C PHE A 228 -10.27 -5.36 3.09
N ALA A 229 -9.45 -5.15 4.12
CA ALA A 229 -9.91 -4.65 5.41
C ALA A 229 -10.64 -3.30 5.31
N SER A 230 -10.19 -2.40 4.42
CA SER A 230 -10.80 -1.09 4.21
C SER A 230 -12.09 -1.13 3.39
N THR A 231 -12.37 -2.21 2.66
CA THR A 231 -13.64 -2.36 1.93
C THR A 231 -14.84 -2.63 2.84
N ARG A 232 -14.63 -3.01 4.10
CA ARG A 232 -15.68 -3.39 5.05
C ARG A 232 -16.14 -2.17 5.86
N ILE A 233 -17.40 -1.74 5.66
CA ILE A 233 -17.92 -0.46 6.17
C ILE A 233 -18.25 -0.50 7.67
N ASP A 234 -18.78 -1.60 8.19
CA ASP A 234 -19.27 -1.74 9.57
C ASP A 234 -18.46 -2.83 10.33
N ASN A 235 -17.15 -2.63 10.36
CA ASN A 235 -16.17 -3.65 10.73
C ASN A 235 -15.34 -3.22 11.94
N HIS A 236 -15.20 -4.13 12.91
CA HIS A 236 -14.24 -3.96 14.00
C HIS A 236 -12.88 -4.46 13.56
N CYS A 237 -11.92 -3.55 13.47
CA CYS A 237 -10.55 -3.90 13.12
C CYS A 237 -9.74 -4.20 14.38
N VAL A 238 -9.26 -5.44 14.51
CA VAL A 238 -8.38 -5.87 15.60
C VAL A 238 -6.95 -5.90 15.10
N TRP A 239 -6.13 -4.97 15.56
CA TRP A 239 -4.71 -4.91 15.23
C TRP A 239 -3.87 -5.64 16.26
N VAL A 240 -3.35 -6.80 15.88
CA VAL A 240 -2.46 -7.64 16.71
C VAL A 240 -1.01 -7.18 16.51
N LYS A 241 -0.40 -6.67 17.57
CA LYS A 241 0.98 -6.14 17.59
C LYS A 241 1.99 -7.23 17.92
N SER A 242 1.75 -7.98 18.99
CA SER A 242 2.66 -9.03 19.45
C SER A 242 1.95 -10.14 20.23
N PHE A 243 2.66 -11.25 20.44
CA PHE A 243 2.19 -12.42 21.16
C PHE A 243 3.20 -12.81 22.24
N ASP A 244 2.73 -12.98 23.48
CA ASP A 244 3.47 -13.53 24.61
C ASP A 244 3.13 -15.03 24.77
N PRO A 245 4.05 -15.94 24.40
CA PRO A 245 3.84 -17.38 24.52
C PRO A 245 3.74 -17.88 25.96
N ALA A 246 4.39 -17.22 26.93
CA ALA A 246 4.46 -17.69 28.29
C ALA A 246 3.11 -17.54 29.01
N ASN A 247 2.42 -16.43 28.76
CA ASN A 247 1.13 -16.11 29.37
C ASN A 247 -0.07 -16.36 28.45
N MET A 248 0.15 -16.84 27.22
CA MET A 248 -0.88 -16.99 26.19
C MET A 248 -1.72 -15.71 26.06
N ALA A 249 -1.03 -14.58 25.91
CA ALA A 249 -1.61 -13.24 25.85
C ALA A 249 -1.10 -12.48 24.62
N TRP A 250 -1.91 -11.56 24.10
CA TRP A 250 -1.57 -10.75 22.93
C TRP A 250 -1.58 -9.28 23.27
N ASP A 251 -0.69 -8.52 22.64
CA ASP A 251 -0.84 -7.07 22.58
C ASP A 251 -1.67 -6.73 21.33
N TYR A 252 -2.85 -6.15 21.53
CA TYR A 252 -3.73 -5.76 20.44
C TYR A 252 -4.58 -4.54 20.78
N GLU A 253 -5.03 -3.85 19.73
CA GLU A 253 -5.95 -2.72 19.80
C GLU A 253 -7.16 -2.98 18.91
N VAL A 254 -8.32 -2.50 19.35
CA VAL A 254 -9.58 -2.57 18.60
C VAL A 254 -9.88 -1.17 18.08
N MET A 255 -10.10 -1.06 16.78
CA MET A 255 -10.40 0.17 16.07
C MET A 255 -11.74 0.03 15.35
N ASN A 256 -12.46 1.14 15.22
CA ASN A 256 -13.67 1.20 14.40
C ASN A 256 -13.29 1.53 12.94
N SER A 257 -13.90 0.84 11.98
CA SER A 257 -13.63 0.92 10.53
C SER A 257 -13.69 2.31 9.92
N SER A 258 -14.35 3.28 10.56
CA SER A 258 -14.47 4.66 10.05
C SER A 258 -13.15 5.42 10.01
N ILE A 259 -12.09 4.90 10.65
CA ILE A 259 -10.74 5.45 10.56
C ILE A 259 -10.04 4.73 9.43
N HIS A 260 -9.90 5.40 8.28
CA HIS A 260 -8.94 4.99 7.25
C HIS A 260 -7.65 4.57 7.95
N LEU A 261 -7.27 3.28 7.82
CA LEU A 261 -6.02 2.74 8.36
C LEU A 261 -4.91 3.74 8.03
N SER A 262 -4.36 4.40 9.05
CA SER A 262 -3.34 5.42 8.83
C SER A 262 -2.17 4.78 8.09
N GLU A 263 -1.52 5.51 7.17
CA GLU A 263 -0.38 5.00 6.40
C GLU A 263 0.72 4.38 7.31
N SER A 264 0.79 4.82 8.57
CA SER A 264 1.62 4.22 9.61
C SER A 264 1.29 2.77 9.95
N ILE A 265 0.01 2.43 10.17
CA ILE A 265 -0.44 1.06 10.43
C ILE A 265 -0.17 0.20 9.18
N TYR A 266 -0.37 0.78 7.99
CA TYR A 266 -0.05 0.12 6.72
C TYR A 266 1.42 -0.29 6.62
N LEU A 267 2.34 0.62 6.97
CA LEU A 267 3.77 0.38 6.91
C LEU A 267 4.29 -0.58 7.99
N GLU A 268 3.71 -0.53 9.19
CA GLU A 268 4.04 -1.42 10.30
C GLU A 268 3.58 -2.87 10.03
N ILE A 269 2.39 -3.04 9.42
CA ILE A 269 1.86 -4.36 9.03
C ILE A 269 2.64 -4.97 7.86
N LEU A 270 3.08 -4.15 6.90
CA LEU A 270 4.01 -4.58 5.87
C LEU A 270 5.40 -4.95 6.42
N GLY A 271 5.65 -4.74 7.72
CA GLY A 271 6.86 -5.16 8.39
C GLY A 271 8.07 -4.28 8.07
N SER A 272 7.86 -3.07 7.55
CA SER A 272 8.97 -2.15 7.35
C SER A 272 9.47 -1.64 8.70
N ARG A 273 10.64 -2.12 9.11
CA ARG A 273 11.36 -1.61 10.29
C ARG A 273 12.20 -0.36 9.97
N LYS A 274 12.28 0.02 8.68
CA LYS A 274 13.07 1.15 8.23
C LYS A 274 12.29 2.45 8.42
N PRO A 275 12.91 3.56 8.84
CA PRO A 275 12.27 4.86 8.83
C PRO A 275 11.74 5.21 7.44
N VAL A 276 10.66 5.98 7.40
CA VAL A 276 9.95 6.31 6.16
C VAL A 276 10.51 7.61 5.60
N LEU A 277 10.79 7.65 4.30
CA LEU A 277 11.25 8.85 3.60
C LEU A 277 10.24 9.23 2.53
N PHE A 278 9.46 10.27 2.80
CA PHE A 278 8.49 10.80 1.85
C PHE A 278 9.18 11.72 0.84
N ILE A 279 8.90 11.54 -0.45
CA ILE A 279 9.51 12.31 -1.53
C ILE A 279 8.45 12.95 -2.43
N GLU A 280 8.85 14.00 -3.14
CA GLU A 280 8.04 14.59 -4.22
C GLU A 280 8.02 13.68 -5.46
N GLY A 281 7.05 13.90 -6.34
CA GLY A 281 6.92 13.14 -7.60
C GLY A 281 6.03 11.90 -7.50
N ASP A 282 5.94 11.17 -8.62
CA ASP A 282 5.20 9.92 -8.77
C ASP A 282 6.15 8.70 -8.85
N ASP A 283 5.62 7.50 -8.62
CA ASP A 283 6.39 6.24 -8.66
C ASP A 283 6.99 5.93 -10.06
N THR A 284 6.43 6.48 -11.14
CA THR A 284 6.70 6.04 -12.52
C THR A 284 7.57 6.99 -13.35
N HIS A 285 7.39 8.30 -13.23
CA HIS A 285 7.99 9.28 -14.13
C HIS A 285 9.04 10.18 -13.48
N SER A 286 8.98 10.38 -12.16
CA SER A 286 9.96 11.19 -11.44
C SER A 286 11.37 10.56 -11.40
N ILE A 287 12.40 11.41 -11.44
CA ILE A 287 13.79 10.99 -11.18
C ILE A 287 13.93 10.65 -9.68
N ASP A 288 13.20 11.36 -8.83
CA ASP A 288 13.14 11.19 -7.37
C ASP A 288 12.87 9.74 -6.97
N GLY A 289 11.81 9.15 -7.52
CA GLY A 289 11.39 7.78 -7.23
C GLY A 289 12.39 6.71 -7.64
N LYS A 290 13.33 7.01 -8.56
CA LYS A 290 14.37 6.08 -9.01
C LYS A 290 15.71 6.33 -8.32
N LEU A 291 16.02 7.59 -8.03
CA LEU A 291 17.29 8.00 -7.44
C LEU A 291 17.31 7.74 -5.94
N TYR A 292 16.34 8.25 -5.19
CA TYR A 292 16.37 8.22 -3.72
C TYR A 292 16.38 6.82 -3.11
N PRO A 293 15.67 5.79 -3.64
CA PRO A 293 15.78 4.43 -3.12
C PRO A 293 17.19 3.83 -3.22
N LEU A 294 18.00 4.29 -4.19
CA LEU A 294 19.38 3.81 -4.36
C LEU A 294 20.38 4.54 -3.44
N ILE A 295 20.03 5.74 -2.97
CA ILE A 295 20.84 6.59 -2.08
C ILE A 295 20.52 6.30 -0.60
N PHE A 296 19.24 6.25 -0.26
CA PHE A 296 18.72 6.09 1.10
C PHE A 296 18.22 4.65 1.34
N ARG A 297 19.12 3.68 1.22
CA ARG A 297 18.78 2.26 1.36
C ARG A 297 18.27 1.89 2.74
N ASP A 298 18.61 2.67 3.76
CA ASP A 298 18.16 2.48 5.14
C ASP A 298 16.76 3.02 5.40
N TYR A 299 16.12 3.62 4.39
CA TYR A 299 14.78 4.18 4.46
C TYR A 299 13.81 3.42 3.55
N THR A 300 12.52 3.43 3.90
CA THR A 300 11.44 3.10 2.96
C THR A 300 11.01 4.38 2.25
N VAL A 301 11.40 4.51 0.99
CA VAL A 301 11.11 5.69 0.17
C VAL A 301 9.69 5.60 -0.40
N LYS A 302 8.89 6.66 -0.24
CA LYS A 302 7.50 6.74 -0.70
C LYS A 302 7.20 8.08 -1.38
N PRO A 303 6.82 8.11 -2.66
CA PRO A 303 6.41 9.34 -3.32
C PRO A 303 4.97 9.74 -2.94
N LEU A 304 4.77 11.04 -2.74
CA LEU A 304 3.46 11.64 -2.38
C LEU A 304 2.96 12.68 -3.40
N GLY A 305 3.64 12.81 -4.54
CA GLY A 305 3.28 13.74 -5.61
C GLY A 305 3.81 15.15 -5.38
N SER A 306 3.36 15.83 -4.32
CA SER A 306 3.62 17.28 -4.12
C SER A 306 4.33 17.60 -2.81
N CYS A 307 5.17 18.64 -2.82
CA CYS A 307 5.77 19.26 -1.63
C CYS A 307 4.81 19.40 -0.42
N ASN A 308 3.60 19.94 -0.62
CA ASN A 308 2.67 20.17 0.49
C ASN A 308 2.23 18.87 1.17
N LYS A 309 1.91 17.85 0.37
CA LYS A 309 1.60 16.50 0.88
C LYS A 309 2.78 15.91 1.64
N VAL A 310 4.02 16.06 1.15
CA VAL A 310 5.21 15.61 1.87
C VAL A 310 5.32 16.29 3.24
N ILE A 311 5.16 17.61 3.30
CA ILE A 311 5.22 18.37 4.56
C ILE A 311 4.12 17.93 5.54
N GLU A 312 2.89 17.77 5.06
CA GLU A 312 1.74 17.37 5.87
C GLU A 312 1.85 15.93 6.36
N SER A 313 2.26 15.00 5.51
CA SER A 313 2.45 13.59 5.87
C SER A 313 3.59 13.43 6.88
N VAL A 314 4.73 14.10 6.69
CA VAL A 314 5.84 14.06 7.68
C VAL A 314 5.36 14.59 9.03
N ARG A 315 4.60 15.69 9.05
CA ARG A 315 4.07 16.27 10.29
C ARG A 315 3.07 15.32 10.96
N SER A 316 2.10 14.81 10.21
CA SER A 316 1.05 13.92 10.73
C SER A 316 1.65 12.64 11.27
N PHE A 317 2.60 12.05 10.55
CA PHE A 317 3.27 10.82 10.94
C PHE A 317 4.15 11.01 12.18
N ASN A 318 4.90 12.11 12.28
CA ASN A 318 5.68 12.38 13.50
C ASN A 318 4.80 12.76 14.70
N ASN A 319 3.59 13.29 14.49
CA ASN A 319 2.64 13.56 15.59
C ASN A 319 1.99 12.27 16.12
N LEU A 320 1.88 11.22 15.30
CA LEU A 320 1.28 9.93 15.67
C LEU A 320 2.30 8.94 16.27
N GLN A 321 3.42 9.42 16.82
CA GLN A 321 4.45 8.57 17.47
C GLN A 321 3.91 7.72 18.65
N SER A 322 2.76 8.07 19.23
CA SER A 322 2.09 7.22 20.21
C SER A 322 1.54 5.92 19.61
N PHE A 323 1.28 5.90 18.29
CA PHE A 323 0.70 4.76 17.57
C PHE A 323 1.76 3.87 16.90
N HIS A 324 2.97 4.36 16.65
CA HIS A 324 4.05 3.60 16.01
C HIS A 324 5.45 4.08 16.44
N HIS A 325 6.43 3.18 16.40
CA HIS A 325 7.84 3.50 16.69
C HIS A 325 8.64 4.02 15.48
N LEU A 326 8.01 4.13 14.31
CA LEU A 326 8.68 4.57 13.07
C LEU A 326 8.88 6.10 13.04
N ASN A 327 10.09 6.54 12.70
CA ASN A 327 10.36 7.94 12.37
C ASN A 327 10.10 8.18 10.88
N SER A 328 9.57 9.35 10.54
CA SER A 328 9.45 9.80 9.16
C SER A 328 10.28 11.06 8.89
N TRP A 329 10.79 11.10 7.66
CA TRP A 329 11.53 12.21 7.08
C TRP A 329 10.90 12.56 5.73
N GLY A 330 11.09 13.79 5.28
CA GLY A 330 10.69 14.23 3.94
C GLY A 330 11.87 14.72 3.12
N ILE A 331 11.80 14.61 1.80
CA ILE A 331 12.65 15.36 0.87
C ILE A 331 11.76 16.27 0.03
N VAL A 332 12.11 17.55 -0.01
CA VAL A 332 11.44 18.59 -0.79
C VAL A 332 12.49 19.36 -1.58
N ASP A 333 12.19 19.69 -2.84
CA ASP A 333 13.10 20.47 -3.69
C ASP A 333 13.36 21.86 -3.08
N ARG A 334 14.52 22.46 -3.37
CA ARG A 334 14.80 23.80 -2.85
C ARG A 334 14.00 24.86 -3.58
N ASP A 335 13.76 24.67 -4.87
CA ASP A 335 13.19 25.64 -5.79
C ASP A 335 13.86 27.02 -5.65
N ARG A 336 13.08 28.01 -5.21
CA ARG A 336 13.47 29.40 -5.00
C ARG A 336 13.33 29.81 -3.53
N ARG A 337 13.29 28.83 -2.61
CA ARG A 337 13.17 29.04 -1.16
C ARG A 337 14.42 29.72 -0.61
N ASP A 338 14.22 30.63 0.34
CA ASP A 338 15.33 31.30 1.02
C ASP A 338 15.94 30.43 2.13
N ALA A 339 17.02 30.91 2.74
CA ALA A 339 17.70 30.16 3.81
C ALA A 339 16.83 29.94 5.05
N LYS A 340 15.94 30.89 5.39
CA LYS A 340 15.08 30.81 6.57
C LYS A 340 13.97 29.76 6.36
N GLU A 341 13.38 29.72 5.17
CA GLU A 341 12.40 28.71 4.78
C GLU A 341 13.01 27.31 4.79
N VAL A 342 14.24 27.16 4.28
CA VAL A 342 14.98 25.90 4.30
C VAL A 342 15.28 25.45 5.73
N GLU A 343 15.73 26.34 6.60
CA GLU A 343 16.02 26.04 8.01
C GLU A 343 14.75 25.60 8.76
N TYR A 344 13.62 26.27 8.52
CA TYR A 344 12.32 25.88 9.07
C TYR A 344 11.87 24.48 8.62
N LEU A 345 12.08 24.12 7.35
CA LEU A 345 11.78 22.77 6.85
C LEU A 345 12.70 21.72 7.49
N ARG A 346 14.00 21.99 7.55
CA ARG A 346 14.99 21.09 8.18
C ARG A 346 14.68 20.83 9.65
N ALA A 347 14.23 21.86 10.40
CA ALA A 347 13.78 21.70 11.79
C ALA A 347 12.57 20.76 11.95
N LYS A 348 11.78 20.57 10.88
CA LYS A 348 10.63 19.65 10.83
C LYS A 348 10.95 18.28 10.24
N LYS A 349 12.23 17.88 10.22
CA LYS A 349 12.72 16.62 9.61
C LYS A 349 12.46 16.55 8.09
N ILE A 350 12.42 17.71 7.42
CA ILE A 350 12.28 17.80 5.97
C ILE A 350 13.62 18.25 5.39
N LEU A 351 14.27 17.32 4.71
CA LEU A 351 15.53 17.53 4.02
C LEU A 351 15.27 18.35 2.75
N VAL A 352 16.10 19.37 2.54
CA VAL A 352 16.09 20.19 1.34
C VAL A 352 17.50 20.19 0.76
N PRO A 353 17.69 19.79 -0.50
CA PRO A 353 19.01 19.71 -1.10
C PRO A 353 19.61 21.11 -1.28
N ASP A 354 20.93 21.21 -1.21
CA ASP A 354 21.70 22.43 -1.53
C ASP A 354 21.86 22.63 -3.05
N VAL A 355 20.87 22.20 -3.83
CA VAL A 355 20.67 22.49 -5.24
C VAL A 355 19.22 22.91 -5.50
N ALA A 356 18.96 23.64 -6.59
CA ALA A 356 17.62 24.20 -6.86
C ALA A 356 16.55 23.13 -7.15
N GLU A 357 16.88 22.10 -7.93
CA GLU A 357 15.98 21.00 -8.33
C GLU A 357 16.71 19.65 -8.21
N VAL A 358 15.98 18.54 -8.09
CA VAL A 358 16.58 17.19 -8.05
C VAL A 358 17.50 16.91 -9.23
N GLU A 359 17.18 17.38 -10.44
CA GLU A 359 18.03 17.19 -11.62
C GLU A 359 19.45 17.77 -11.43
N ASN A 360 19.57 18.85 -10.67
CA ASN A 360 20.84 19.51 -10.43
C ASN A 360 21.78 18.66 -9.56
N ILE A 361 21.24 17.70 -8.80
CA ILE A 361 22.02 16.71 -8.04
C ILE A 361 22.93 15.91 -8.99
N LEU A 362 22.46 15.64 -10.21
CA LEU A 362 23.23 14.90 -11.21
C LEU A 362 24.43 15.70 -11.75
N LEU A 363 24.46 17.02 -11.51
CA LEU A 363 25.55 17.90 -11.92
C LEU A 363 26.51 18.24 -10.77
N LEU A 364 26.37 17.61 -9.60
CA LEU A 364 27.33 17.76 -8.52
C LEU A 364 28.72 17.28 -8.96
N GLU A 365 29.77 17.97 -8.51
CA GLU A 365 31.15 17.66 -8.89
C GLU A 365 31.50 16.19 -8.63
N GLY A 366 31.15 15.67 -7.46
CA GLY A 366 31.40 14.27 -7.09
C GLY A 366 30.68 13.28 -8.00
N VAL A 367 29.45 13.60 -8.44
CA VAL A 367 28.67 12.75 -9.35
C VAL A 367 29.27 12.75 -10.74
N ILE A 368 29.58 13.93 -11.30
CA ILE A 368 30.22 14.06 -12.62
C ILE A 368 31.55 13.32 -12.64
N LYS A 369 32.40 13.52 -11.62
CA LYS A 369 33.71 12.87 -11.54
C LYS A 369 33.61 11.36 -11.43
N ALA A 370 32.69 10.83 -10.62
CA ALA A 370 32.47 9.39 -10.49
C ALA A 370 32.01 8.76 -11.81
N VAL A 371 31.05 9.38 -12.50
CA VAL A 371 30.60 8.89 -13.81
C VAL A 371 31.72 8.95 -14.86
N ALA A 372 32.53 10.02 -14.86
CA ALA A 372 33.68 10.14 -15.76
C ALA A 372 34.70 9.01 -15.54
N ARG A 373 35.06 8.72 -14.28
CA ARG A 373 35.96 7.61 -13.93
C ARG A 373 35.41 6.28 -14.43
N HIS A 374 34.13 6.02 -14.15
CA HIS A 374 33.47 4.79 -14.57
C HIS A 374 33.47 4.60 -16.10
N ARG A 375 33.37 5.71 -16.85
CA ARG A 375 33.41 5.74 -18.32
C ARG A 375 34.82 5.86 -18.90
N LYS A 376 35.88 5.73 -18.08
CA LYS A 376 37.29 5.85 -18.48
C LYS A 376 37.62 7.18 -19.17
N LYS A 377 37.00 8.27 -18.71
CA LYS A 377 37.28 9.65 -19.12
C LYS A 377 38.05 10.38 -18.01
N ASN A 378 38.74 11.47 -18.36
CA ASN A 378 39.43 12.31 -17.38
C ASN A 378 38.40 13.09 -16.53
N PRO A 379 38.30 12.85 -15.21
CA PRO A 379 37.25 13.45 -14.38
C PRO A 379 37.34 14.97 -14.25
N ASP A 380 38.56 15.50 -14.12
CA ASP A 380 38.77 16.94 -13.93
C ASP A 380 38.54 17.70 -15.23
N GLU A 381 38.96 17.14 -16.37
CA GLU A 381 38.71 17.75 -17.68
C GLU A 381 37.21 17.83 -17.98
N VAL A 382 36.48 16.73 -17.76
CA VAL A 382 35.03 16.70 -18.00
C VAL A 382 34.32 17.66 -17.07
N PHE A 383 34.64 17.66 -15.77
CA PHE A 383 34.04 18.58 -14.82
C PHE A 383 34.30 20.04 -15.19
N MET A 384 35.53 20.41 -15.57
CA MET A 384 35.85 21.80 -15.96
C MET A 384 35.07 22.26 -17.19
N ARG A 385 34.85 21.37 -18.17
CA ARG A 385 34.01 21.68 -19.34
C ARG A 385 32.54 21.88 -18.95
N VAL A 386 31.98 20.99 -18.11
CA VAL A 386 30.60 21.11 -17.62
C VAL A 386 30.43 22.39 -16.79
N LYS A 387 31.33 22.64 -15.83
CA LYS A 387 31.34 23.85 -14.99
C LYS A 387 31.35 25.11 -15.84
N ARG A 388 32.19 25.19 -16.88
CA ARG A 388 32.25 26.35 -17.78
C ARG A 388 30.95 26.53 -18.56
N SER A 389 30.32 25.43 -19.00
CA SER A 389 29.04 25.48 -19.73
C SER A 389 27.92 26.00 -18.84
N VAL A 390 27.77 25.43 -17.64
CA VAL A 390 26.75 25.84 -16.65
C VAL A 390 26.92 27.31 -16.24
N LEU A 391 28.15 27.75 -15.96
CA LEU A 391 28.42 29.16 -15.63
C LEU A 391 28.05 30.10 -16.78
N ARG A 392 28.29 29.70 -18.04
CA ARG A 392 27.90 30.49 -19.21
C ARG A 392 26.39 30.59 -19.35
N MET A 393 25.66 29.48 -19.19
CA MET A 393 24.20 29.46 -19.21
C MET A 393 23.61 30.34 -18.10
N PHE A 394 24.14 30.21 -16.88
CA PHE A 394 23.72 31.04 -15.77
C PHE A 394 23.99 32.53 -16.04
N SER A 395 25.13 32.87 -16.66
CA SER A 395 25.43 34.25 -17.04
C SER A 395 24.46 34.82 -18.06
N SER A 396 23.98 34.04 -19.03
CA SER A 396 22.98 34.52 -19.99
C SER A 396 21.60 34.73 -19.37
N GLU A 397 21.24 33.94 -18.36
CA GLU A 397 19.91 33.94 -17.75
C GLU A 397 19.85 34.64 -16.38
N LEU A 398 20.96 35.18 -15.89
CA LEU A 398 21.10 35.73 -14.53
C LEU A 398 19.96 36.68 -14.15
N ARG A 399 19.63 37.63 -15.04
CA ARG A 399 18.58 38.62 -14.81
C ARG A 399 17.19 37.98 -14.74
N GLN A 400 16.93 36.97 -15.58
CA GLN A 400 15.66 36.26 -15.59
C GLN A 400 15.51 35.39 -14.34
N GLN A 401 16.58 34.69 -13.95
CA GLN A 401 16.63 33.92 -12.71
C GLN A 401 16.38 34.83 -11.51
N ALA A 402 17.07 35.97 -11.41
CA ALA A 402 16.86 36.95 -10.34
C ALA A 402 15.39 37.41 -10.28
N LEU A 403 14.77 37.70 -11.43
CA LEU A 403 13.37 38.10 -11.50
C LEU A 403 12.42 37.00 -11.00
N GLN A 404 12.66 35.74 -11.36
CA GLN A 404 11.85 34.61 -10.89
C GLN A 404 11.99 34.39 -9.38
N HIS A 405 13.20 34.55 -8.82
CA HIS A 405 13.42 34.51 -7.37
C HIS A 405 12.69 35.66 -6.66
N VAL A 406 12.73 36.88 -7.20
CA VAL A 406 11.94 38.01 -6.68
C VAL A 406 10.46 37.70 -6.72
N ARG A 407 9.93 37.22 -7.86
CA ARG A 407 8.51 36.86 -7.98
C ARG A 407 8.08 35.85 -6.92
N HIS A 408 8.89 34.84 -6.64
CA HIS A 408 8.60 33.86 -5.59
C HIS A 408 8.61 34.48 -4.19
N ARG A 409 9.61 35.30 -3.87
CA ARG A 409 9.68 36.00 -2.57
C ARG A 409 8.51 36.96 -2.37
N VAL A 410 8.22 37.78 -3.37
CA VAL A 410 7.08 38.71 -3.35
C VAL A 410 5.79 37.95 -3.13
N LYS A 411 5.56 36.83 -3.83
CA LYS A 411 4.38 36.00 -3.62
C LYS A 411 4.24 35.56 -2.15
N ASN A 412 5.30 35.01 -1.56
CA ASN A 412 5.28 34.54 -0.17
C ASN A 412 5.09 35.69 0.84
N ASP A 413 5.72 36.85 0.59
CA ASP A 413 5.59 38.02 1.47
C ASP A 413 4.19 38.63 1.39
N VAL A 414 3.59 38.68 0.19
CA VAL A 414 2.20 39.11 -0.01
C VAL A 414 1.25 38.20 0.75
N GLU A 415 1.37 36.87 0.60
CA GLU A 415 0.53 35.90 1.31
C GLU A 415 0.62 36.08 2.83
N LYS A 416 1.82 36.24 3.39
CA LYS A 416 2.02 36.44 4.84
C LYS A 416 1.51 37.79 5.35
N ARG A 417 1.64 38.86 4.58
CA ARG A 417 1.29 40.23 5.03
C ARG A 417 -0.20 40.53 4.87
N ILE A 418 -0.89 39.93 3.90
CA ILE A 418 -2.34 40.09 3.72
C ILE A 418 -3.12 39.36 4.82
N ASP A 419 -2.57 38.29 5.41
CA ASP A 419 -3.18 37.55 6.53
C ASP A 419 -3.26 38.34 7.87
N LYS A 420 -2.87 39.61 7.88
CA LYS A 420 -3.05 40.49 9.06
C LYS A 420 -4.54 40.77 9.29
N ARG A 421 -4.92 40.98 10.56
CA ARG A 421 -6.29 41.41 10.91
C ARG A 421 -6.44 42.92 10.71
N PHE A 422 -7.41 43.32 9.90
CA PHE A 422 -7.76 44.73 9.66
C PHE A 422 -9.04 45.10 10.40
N THR A 423 -9.12 46.33 10.89
CA THR A 423 -10.27 46.84 11.65
C THR A 423 -11.44 47.27 10.75
N ASN A 424 -11.16 47.66 9.51
CA ASN A 424 -12.16 48.05 8.50
C ASN A 424 -11.59 47.87 7.07
N ILE A 425 -12.44 48.04 6.06
CA ILE A 425 -12.06 47.87 4.65
C ILE A 425 -11.07 48.92 4.15
N GLY A 426 -11.17 50.18 4.60
CA GLY A 426 -10.25 51.25 4.21
C GLY A 426 -8.80 50.97 4.66
N ALA A 427 -8.63 50.43 5.87
CA ALA A 427 -7.32 50.02 6.38
C ALA A 427 -6.70 48.86 5.58
N LEU A 428 -7.53 47.97 5.00
CA LEU A 428 -7.05 46.93 4.09
C LEU A 428 -6.61 47.55 2.74
N GLU A 429 -7.41 48.45 2.18
CA GLU A 429 -7.10 49.14 0.91
C GLU A 429 -5.81 49.96 1.01
N ASP A 430 -5.63 50.74 2.08
CA ASP A 430 -4.41 51.51 2.33
C ASP A 430 -3.18 50.60 2.44
N HIS A 431 -3.29 49.50 3.18
CA HIS A 431 -2.21 48.51 3.30
C HIS A 431 -1.89 47.83 1.97
N MET A 432 -2.89 47.55 1.12
CA MET A 432 -2.66 46.97 -0.21
C MET A 432 -1.89 47.92 -1.13
N VAL A 433 -2.17 49.23 -1.06
CA VAL A 433 -1.43 50.25 -1.82
C VAL A 433 0.02 50.34 -1.33
N ASP A 434 0.23 50.32 -0.01
CA ASP A 434 1.57 50.46 0.57
C ASP A 434 2.40 49.16 0.54
N LEU A 435 1.77 48.02 0.27
CA LEU A 435 2.42 46.70 0.22
C LEU A 435 3.61 46.66 -0.75
N VAL A 436 3.53 47.38 -1.88
CA VAL A 436 4.62 47.45 -2.86
C VAL A 436 5.84 48.17 -2.29
N ASN A 437 5.62 49.26 -1.54
CA ASN A 437 6.69 50.01 -0.88
C ASN A 437 7.28 49.20 0.28
N GLU A 438 6.44 48.48 1.02
CA GLU A 438 6.86 47.65 2.14
C GLU A 438 7.71 46.43 1.73
N ILE A 439 7.41 45.83 0.57
CA ILE A 439 8.16 44.67 0.06
C ILE A 439 9.42 45.12 -0.69
N ASP A 440 9.36 46.25 -1.39
CA ASP A 440 10.42 46.79 -2.24
C ASP A 440 11.04 45.73 -3.19
N PRO A 441 10.28 45.25 -4.19
CA PRO A 441 10.74 44.21 -5.12
C PRO A 441 12.02 44.60 -5.87
N ARG A 442 12.25 45.91 -6.08
CA ARG A 442 13.39 46.41 -6.83
C ARG A 442 14.68 46.25 -6.05
N SER A 443 14.69 46.61 -4.77
CA SER A 443 15.86 46.38 -3.90
C SER A 443 16.21 44.90 -3.78
N ILE A 444 15.20 44.02 -3.66
CA ILE A 444 15.39 42.56 -3.66
C ILE A 444 16.03 42.11 -4.98
N TYR A 445 15.53 42.58 -6.12
CA TYR A 445 16.05 42.23 -7.44
C TYR A 445 17.51 42.66 -7.63
N GLU A 446 17.82 43.91 -7.30
CA GLU A 446 19.18 44.46 -7.40
C GLU A 446 20.14 43.76 -6.42
N GLY A 447 19.68 43.40 -5.22
CA GLY A 447 20.41 42.58 -4.27
C GLY A 447 20.76 41.19 -4.82
N LEU A 448 19.77 40.47 -5.37
CA LEU A 448 19.99 39.15 -5.98
C LEU A 448 20.90 39.24 -7.20
N CYS A 449 20.74 40.26 -8.05
CA CYS A 449 21.62 40.46 -9.20
C CYS A 449 23.08 40.64 -8.76
N ARG A 450 23.33 41.47 -7.73
CA ARG A 450 24.69 41.63 -7.16
C ARG A 450 25.23 40.29 -6.65
N GLN A 451 24.44 39.55 -5.88
CA GLN A 451 24.83 38.25 -5.35
C GLN A 451 25.15 37.24 -6.47
N PHE A 452 24.34 37.18 -7.52
CA PHE A 452 24.54 36.28 -8.64
C PHE A 452 25.78 36.64 -9.47
N HIS A 453 26.08 37.94 -9.61
CA HIS A 453 27.34 38.38 -10.23
C HIS A 453 28.55 37.95 -9.40
N THR A 454 28.47 38.02 -8.06
CA THR A 454 29.54 37.53 -7.18
C THR A 454 29.79 36.02 -7.37
N TYR A 455 28.73 35.21 -7.54
CA TYR A 455 28.88 33.78 -7.82
C TYR A 455 29.63 33.52 -9.14
N LEU A 456 29.32 34.30 -10.19
CA LEU A 456 30.02 34.22 -11.48
C LEU A 456 31.48 34.67 -11.39
N GLN A 457 31.74 35.78 -10.70
CA GLN A 457 33.09 36.33 -10.53
C GLN A 457 34.01 35.34 -9.78
N ASN A 458 33.48 34.69 -8.74
CA ASN A 458 34.23 33.71 -7.95
C ASN A 458 34.27 32.32 -8.60
N GLY A 459 33.51 32.09 -9.68
CA GLY A 459 33.34 30.76 -10.28
C GLY A 459 32.74 29.74 -9.29
N ASP A 460 31.87 30.20 -8.39
CA ASP A 460 31.25 29.40 -7.33
C ASP A 460 30.12 28.53 -7.92
N TYR A 461 30.53 27.36 -8.41
CA TYR A 461 29.64 26.40 -9.05
C TYR A 461 28.56 25.87 -8.11
N ALA A 462 28.89 25.64 -6.83
CA ALA A 462 27.94 25.11 -5.86
C ALA A 462 26.81 26.11 -5.58
N SER A 463 27.15 27.39 -5.40
CA SER A 463 26.14 28.44 -5.23
C SER A 463 25.29 28.65 -6.47
N VAL A 464 25.84 28.45 -7.68
CA VAL A 464 25.06 28.50 -8.92
C VAL A 464 24.05 27.37 -9.00
N LEU A 465 24.46 26.12 -8.75
CA LEU A 465 23.52 24.98 -8.75
C LEU A 465 22.39 25.13 -7.71
N ARG A 466 22.65 25.86 -6.62
CA ARG A 466 21.69 26.16 -5.55
C ARG A 466 20.59 27.14 -5.96
N VAL A 467 20.87 28.05 -6.90
CA VAL A 467 19.91 29.10 -7.30
C VAL A 467 19.42 28.96 -8.74
N PHE A 468 20.09 28.14 -9.56
CA PHE A 468 19.77 28.00 -10.97
C PHE A 468 18.70 26.92 -11.18
N ASN A 469 17.44 27.37 -11.23
CA ASN A 469 16.26 26.53 -11.47
C ASN A 469 15.96 26.55 -12.98
N GLN A 470 16.50 25.56 -13.70
CA GLN A 470 16.35 25.43 -15.16
C GLN A 470 16.43 23.96 -15.59
N LYS A 471 15.27 23.37 -15.91
CA LYS A 471 15.13 21.94 -16.27
C LYS A 471 15.94 21.51 -17.50
N SER A 472 16.30 22.46 -18.38
CA SER A 472 17.12 22.22 -19.57
C SER A 472 18.64 22.22 -19.29
N MET A 473 19.08 22.47 -18.05
CA MET A 473 20.51 22.52 -17.74
C MET A 473 21.25 21.22 -18.04
N LEU A 474 20.65 20.07 -17.71
CA LEU A 474 21.24 18.75 -17.99
C LEU A 474 21.54 18.49 -19.47
N PRO A 475 20.58 18.67 -20.41
CA PRO A 475 20.86 18.50 -21.83
C PRO A 475 21.79 19.60 -22.38
N ASP A 476 21.58 20.86 -22.01
CA ASP A 476 22.30 22.00 -22.60
C ASP A 476 23.77 22.09 -22.15
N CYS A 477 24.11 21.55 -20.97
CA CYS A 477 25.50 21.51 -20.50
C CYS A 477 26.36 20.44 -21.21
N ASN A 478 25.75 19.61 -22.08
CA ASN A 478 26.39 18.54 -22.83
C ASN A 478 27.17 17.52 -21.95
N VAL A 479 26.72 17.29 -20.71
CA VAL A 479 27.37 16.30 -19.82
C VAL A 479 27.30 14.89 -20.42
N ALA A 480 26.20 14.54 -21.08
CA ALA A 480 26.05 13.23 -21.73
C ALA A 480 27.10 13.03 -22.84
N GLY A 481 27.24 14.00 -23.76
CA GLY A 481 28.19 13.90 -24.87
C GLY A 481 29.64 13.85 -24.41
N LEU A 482 29.99 14.60 -23.34
CA LEU A 482 31.34 14.54 -22.74
C LEU A 482 31.67 13.16 -22.16
N MET A 483 30.66 12.39 -21.76
CA MET A 483 30.79 11.03 -21.25
C MET A 483 30.62 9.94 -22.32
N GLY A 484 30.46 10.33 -23.61
CA GLY A 484 30.22 9.39 -24.71
C GLY A 484 28.81 8.80 -24.72
N LEU A 485 27.82 9.52 -24.19
CA LEU A 485 26.42 9.13 -24.14
C LEU A 485 25.60 9.96 -25.14
N SER A 486 24.53 9.38 -25.66
CA SER A 486 23.69 9.98 -26.70
C SER A 486 22.78 11.10 -26.17
N ASP A 487 22.24 10.96 -24.96
CA ASP A 487 21.22 11.88 -24.44
C ASP A 487 21.16 11.96 -22.91
N LYS A 488 20.30 12.86 -22.40
CA LYS A 488 20.00 13.03 -20.96
C LYS A 488 19.57 11.71 -20.31
N LYS A 489 18.72 10.93 -20.98
CA LYS A 489 18.19 9.67 -20.41
C LYS A 489 19.30 8.65 -20.20
N SER A 490 20.21 8.52 -21.16
CA SER A 490 21.38 7.64 -21.08
C SER A 490 22.31 8.04 -19.94
N TYR A 491 22.49 9.34 -19.68
CA TYR A 491 23.25 9.83 -18.52
C TYR A 491 22.59 9.46 -17.19
N ILE A 492 21.29 9.69 -17.04
CA ILE A 492 20.54 9.30 -15.85
C ILE A 492 20.62 7.78 -15.63
N GLN A 493 20.42 6.99 -16.68
CA GLN A 493 20.53 5.53 -16.60
C GLN A 493 21.95 5.07 -16.24
N ALA A 494 22.99 5.75 -16.71
CA ALA A 494 24.37 5.46 -16.32
C ALA A 494 24.59 5.72 -14.82
N VAL A 495 24.11 6.84 -14.29
CA VAL A 495 24.18 7.15 -12.84
C VAL A 495 23.44 6.09 -12.02
N LEU A 496 22.20 5.77 -12.40
CA LEU A 496 21.40 4.74 -11.72
C LEU A 496 22.04 3.35 -11.83
N GLY A 497 22.68 3.03 -12.96
CA GLY A 497 23.41 1.79 -13.18
C GLY A 497 24.62 1.67 -12.26
N ILE A 498 25.42 2.72 -12.12
CA ILE A 498 26.56 2.76 -11.19
C ILE A 498 26.07 2.60 -9.74
N LEU A 499 24.98 3.28 -9.36
CA LEU A 499 24.41 3.18 -8.01
C LEU A 499 23.90 1.78 -7.63
N LYS A 500 23.63 0.92 -8.62
CA LYS A 500 23.21 -0.47 -8.40
C LYS A 500 24.37 -1.44 -8.19
N THR A 501 25.58 -1.12 -8.65
CA THR A 501 26.73 -2.05 -8.61
C THR A 501 27.54 -2.02 -7.32
N ASP A 502 27.19 -1.16 -6.36
CA ASP A 502 27.83 -1.07 -5.02
C ASP A 502 29.35 -0.94 -5.01
N GLY A 503 29.93 -0.41 -6.09
CA GLY A 503 31.36 -0.16 -6.21
C GLY A 503 31.83 1.16 -5.59
N PRO A 504 33.13 1.47 -5.68
CA PRO A 504 33.71 2.71 -5.15
C PRO A 504 33.12 3.97 -5.81
N ASP A 505 32.78 3.90 -7.10
CA ASP A 505 32.10 5.01 -7.81
C ASP A 505 30.66 5.21 -7.28
N ALA A 506 29.97 4.14 -6.90
CA ALA A 506 28.63 4.22 -6.32
C ALA A 506 28.67 4.93 -4.97
N GLU A 507 29.66 4.61 -4.13
CA GLU A 507 29.82 5.24 -2.83
C GLU A 507 30.24 6.71 -2.94
N ALA A 508 31.08 7.05 -3.92
CA ALA A 508 31.41 8.44 -4.24
C ALA A 508 30.17 9.25 -4.64
N ILE A 509 29.27 8.67 -5.46
CA ILE A 509 28.00 9.30 -5.84
C ILE A 509 27.11 9.46 -4.60
N ARG A 510 26.94 8.41 -3.76
CA ARG A 510 26.13 8.50 -2.54
C ARG A 510 26.64 9.56 -1.58
N THR A 511 27.95 9.62 -1.36
CA THR A 511 28.59 10.61 -0.49
C THR A 511 28.36 12.03 -1.01
N ALA A 512 28.53 12.25 -2.32
CA ALA A 512 28.28 13.55 -2.95
C ALA A 512 26.81 13.98 -2.86
N ILE A 513 25.87 13.04 -2.98
CA ILE A 513 24.44 13.34 -2.87
C ILE A 513 24.04 13.56 -1.41
N LYS A 514 24.49 12.73 -0.47
CA LYS A 514 24.21 12.89 0.97
C LYS A 514 24.77 14.23 1.52
N SER A 515 25.95 14.65 1.07
CA SER A 515 26.52 15.94 1.48
C SER A 515 25.68 17.13 1.01
N CYS A 516 24.97 17.02 -0.12
CA CYS A 516 24.02 18.02 -0.60
C CYS A 516 22.83 18.22 0.35
N PHE A 517 22.50 17.23 1.20
CA PHE A 517 21.47 17.35 2.23
C PHE A 517 22.01 17.81 3.59
N GLY A 518 23.31 18.11 3.69
CA GLY A 518 23.96 18.42 4.97
C GLY A 518 24.17 17.20 5.88
N LEU A 519 24.08 15.98 5.33
CA LEU A 519 24.31 14.72 6.05
C LEU A 519 25.80 14.38 5.94
N THR A 520 26.61 14.81 6.92
CA THR A 520 28.08 14.68 6.89
C THR A 520 28.65 13.42 7.53
N ASN A 521 27.82 12.49 8.03
CA ASN A 521 28.30 11.21 8.54
C ASN A 521 27.63 10.03 7.80
N PRO A 522 28.37 8.93 7.54
CA PRO A 522 27.73 7.67 7.17
C PRO A 522 26.89 7.21 8.37
N CYS A 523 25.60 6.97 8.14
CA CYS A 523 24.82 6.14 9.05
C CYS A 523 25.34 4.71 9.02
#